data_AF-A0A0R3SVP4-F1
#
_entry.id   AF-A0A0R3SVP4-F1
#
_cell.length_a   1.000
_cell.length_b   1.000
_cell.length_c   1.000
_cell.angle_alpha   90.00
_cell.angle_beta   90.00
_cell.angle_gamma   90.00
#
_symmetry.space_group_name_H-M   'P 1'
#
loop_
_entity.id
_entity.type
_entity.pdbx_description
1 polymer ?
#
loop_
_entity_poly.entity_id
_entity_poly.type
_entity_poly.pdbx_seq_one_letter_code
_entity_poly.pdbx_strand_id
1 'polypeptide(L)'
;MLFGAAVNADNPRGMASRFMADIWALFALVFLASYTANLAAFMISKDDFYDLMGIHDWRLQQPWNHKPQFRFATIPSGATEENIKINFPEMAAYMRAFNRTTVVEGLKSLKSEEIDAFIYDATISEYWTSRDDGCKLKTVGNLYAMTGYGIGFPKGSRWLPKVNSRILNYQKNGKSSIYYLSYKNTEGFI
;
A
#
# COMPACT_ATOMS: atom_id res chain seq x y z
N MET A 1 -24.87 -23.66 -37.89
CA MET A 1 -25.28 -23.86 -36.49
C MET A 1 -24.02 -23.75 -35.65
N LEU A 2 -23.70 -22.58 -35.11
CA LEU A 2 -22.50 -22.47 -34.28
C LEU A 2 -22.78 -21.85 -32.92
N PHE A 3 -23.76 -20.97 -32.73
CA PHE A 3 -24.10 -20.50 -31.39
C PHE A 3 -25.59 -20.15 -31.28
N GLY A 4 -26.29 -20.74 -30.29
CA GLY A 4 -27.52 -20.13 -29.75
C GLY A 4 -28.75 -21.01 -29.57
N ALA A 5 -28.81 -22.22 -30.11
CA ALA A 5 -29.96 -23.10 -29.89
C ALA A 5 -29.50 -24.52 -29.61
N ALA A 6 -29.97 -25.10 -28.50
CA ALA A 6 -30.01 -26.54 -28.31
C ALA A 6 -31.03 -27.12 -29.30
N VAL A 7 -30.69 -27.11 -30.58
CA VAL A 7 -31.45 -27.82 -31.61
C VAL A 7 -31.13 -29.30 -31.39
N ASN A 8 -32.18 -30.08 -31.10
CA ASN A 8 -32.09 -31.54 -31.08
C ASN A 8 -31.68 -32.00 -32.49
N ALA A 9 -30.39 -32.26 -32.67
CA ALA A 9 -29.88 -32.96 -33.83
C ALA A 9 -30.14 -34.45 -33.66
N ASP A 10 -30.69 -35.10 -34.69
CA ASP A 10 -30.94 -36.54 -34.67
C ASP A 10 -29.64 -37.31 -34.40
N ASN A 11 -29.63 -38.10 -33.33
CA ASN A 11 -28.44 -38.83 -32.89
C ASN A 11 -28.14 -39.96 -33.90
N PRO A 12 -26.94 -40.00 -34.50
CA PRO A 12 -26.64 -40.97 -35.54
C PRO A 12 -26.63 -42.40 -34.95
N ARG A 13 -27.40 -43.30 -35.57
CA ARG A 13 -27.68 -44.66 -35.04
C ARG A 13 -26.49 -45.62 -35.10
N GLY A 14 -25.45 -45.32 -35.89
CA GLY A 14 -24.26 -46.16 -36.04
C GLY A 14 -23.27 -46.04 -34.88
N MET A 15 -22.62 -47.14 -34.49
CA MET A 15 -21.63 -47.15 -33.41
C MET A 15 -20.43 -46.23 -33.69
N ALA A 16 -19.89 -46.26 -34.92
CA ALA A 16 -18.76 -45.42 -35.33
C ALA A 16 -19.09 -43.91 -35.33
N SER A 17 -20.31 -43.52 -35.70
CA SER A 17 -20.75 -42.12 -35.71
C SER A 17 -20.92 -41.53 -34.31
N ARG A 18 -21.23 -42.37 -33.30
CA ARG A 18 -21.27 -41.94 -31.89
C ARG A 18 -19.87 -41.61 -31.37
N PHE A 19 -18.89 -42.48 -31.65
CA PHE A 19 -17.49 -42.22 -31.29
C PHE A 19 -16.94 -40.93 -31.93
N MET A 20 -17.26 -40.66 -33.20
CA MET A 20 -16.86 -39.41 -33.86
C MET A 20 -17.53 -38.17 -33.24
N ALA A 21 -18.82 -38.27 -32.87
CA ALA A 21 -19.52 -37.19 -32.18
C ALA A 21 -18.93 -36.92 -30.79
N ASP A 22 -18.55 -37.96 -30.05
CA ASP A 22 -17.92 -37.83 -28.73
C ASP A 22 -16.53 -37.17 -28.81
N ILE A 23 -15.72 -37.54 -29.81
CA ILE A 23 -14.42 -36.90 -30.06
C ILE A 23 -14.60 -35.42 -30.43
N TRP A 24 -15.58 -35.12 -31.29
CA TRP A 24 -15.90 -33.74 -31.66
C TRP A 24 -16.40 -32.92 -30.47
N ALA A 25 -17.25 -33.50 -29.63
CA ALA A 25 -17.74 -32.87 -28.41
C ALA A 25 -16.59 -32.61 -27.43
N LEU A 26 -15.66 -33.56 -27.27
CA LEU A 26 -14.48 -33.40 -26.43
C LEU A 26 -13.54 -32.31 -26.97
N PHE A 27 -13.34 -32.25 -28.28
CA PHE A 27 -12.58 -31.18 -28.92
C PHE A 27 -13.23 -29.80 -28.65
N ALA A 28 -14.53 -29.67 -28.88
CA ALA A 28 -15.26 -28.43 -28.60
C ALA A 28 -15.21 -28.04 -27.11
N LEU A 29 -15.32 -29.01 -26.21
CA LEU A 29 -15.20 -28.81 -24.76
C LEU A 29 -13.81 -28.26 -24.37
N VAL A 30 -12.72 -28.81 -24.94
CA VAL A 30 -11.36 -28.35 -24.66
C VAL A 30 -11.14 -26.91 -25.13
N PHE A 31 -11.67 -26.54 -26.30
CA PHE A 31 -11.60 -25.16 -26.81
C PHE A 31 -12.43 -24.20 -25.94
N LEU A 32 -13.64 -24.59 -25.57
CA LEU A 32 -14.49 -23.80 -24.68
C LEU A 32 -13.83 -23.61 -23.31
N ALA A 33 -13.29 -24.68 -22.72
CA ALA A 33 -12.60 -24.64 -21.44
C ALA A 33 -11.39 -23.70 -21.50
N SER A 34 -10.56 -23.81 -22.54
CA SER A 34 -9.39 -22.93 -22.74
C SER A 34 -9.80 -21.46 -22.91
N TYR A 35 -10.89 -21.18 -23.63
CA TYR A 35 -11.41 -19.82 -23.78
C TYR A 35 -11.92 -19.27 -22.44
N THR A 36 -12.70 -20.05 -21.69
CA THR A 36 -13.19 -19.65 -20.36
C THR A 36 -12.04 -19.46 -19.37
N ALA A 37 -10.98 -20.27 -19.44
CA ALA A 37 -9.79 -20.13 -18.61
C ALA A 37 -8.98 -18.87 -18.94
N ASN A 38 -8.81 -18.54 -20.21
CA ASN A 38 -8.12 -17.32 -20.62
C ASN A 38 -8.92 -16.06 -20.26
N LEU A 39 -10.25 -16.11 -20.42
CA LEU A 39 -11.14 -15.04 -19.98
C LEU A 39 -11.08 -14.86 -18.46
N ALA A 40 -11.15 -15.96 -17.69
CA ALA A 40 -11.03 -15.91 -16.24
C ALA A 40 -9.68 -15.37 -15.79
N ALA A 41 -8.59 -15.75 -16.47
CA ALA A 41 -7.25 -15.22 -16.21
C ALA A 41 -7.19 -13.70 -16.43
N PHE A 42 -7.88 -13.17 -17.44
CA PHE A 42 -7.98 -11.73 -17.67
C PHE A 42 -8.89 -11.02 -16.65
N MET A 43 -9.96 -11.67 -16.19
CA MET A 43 -10.90 -11.08 -15.21
C MET A 43 -10.33 -10.97 -13.79
N ILE A 44 -9.22 -11.64 -13.48
CA ILE A 44 -8.49 -11.41 -12.23
C ILE A 44 -7.80 -10.05 -12.35
N SER A 45 -8.55 -8.98 -12.11
CA SER A 45 -7.97 -7.66 -11.84
C SER A 45 -7.18 -7.80 -10.55
N LYS A 46 -5.86 -7.68 -10.65
CA LYS A 46 -5.03 -7.46 -9.47
C LYS A 46 -5.18 -5.99 -9.12
N ASP A 47 -5.60 -5.69 -7.90
CA ASP A 47 -5.33 -4.37 -7.34
C ASP A 47 -3.81 -4.27 -7.25
N ASP A 48 -3.21 -3.50 -8.15
CA ASP A 48 -1.76 -3.32 -8.24
C ASP A 48 -1.28 -2.41 -7.10
N PHE A 49 -1.32 -2.93 -5.87
CA PHE A 49 -0.62 -2.33 -4.76
C PHE A 49 0.88 -2.54 -4.97
N TYR A 50 1.64 -1.45 -4.97
CA TYR A 50 3.10 -1.55 -4.93
C TYR A 50 3.54 -2.10 -3.57
N ASP A 51 4.01 -3.35 -3.56
CA ASP A 51 4.67 -3.90 -2.38
C ASP A 51 6.09 -3.35 -2.30
N LEU A 52 6.26 -2.28 -1.52
CA LEU A 52 7.55 -1.64 -1.27
C LEU A 52 8.21 -2.32 -0.08
N MET A 53 9.51 -2.63 -0.18
CA MET A 53 10.27 -3.22 0.94
C MET A 53 10.53 -2.22 2.09
N GLY A 54 10.30 -0.94 1.85
CA GLY A 54 10.51 0.17 2.78
C GLY A 54 11.25 1.32 2.11
N ILE A 55 11.92 2.16 2.90
CA ILE A 55 12.59 3.37 2.36
C ILE A 55 13.79 3.05 1.46
N HIS A 56 14.41 1.88 1.63
CA HIS A 56 15.57 1.44 0.86
C HIS A 56 15.19 0.73 -0.45
N ASP A 57 13.92 0.76 -0.83
CA ASP A 57 13.48 0.19 -2.10
C ASP A 57 14.16 0.90 -3.28
N TRP A 58 14.59 0.13 -4.27
CA TRP A 58 15.22 0.63 -5.48
C TRP A 58 14.30 1.58 -6.26
N ARG A 59 12.97 1.40 -6.15
CA ARG A 59 11.97 2.29 -6.76
C ARG A 59 11.95 3.69 -6.15
N LEU A 60 12.27 3.81 -4.87
CA LEU A 60 12.34 5.10 -4.16
C LEU A 60 13.72 5.75 -4.31
N GLN A 61 14.79 4.94 -4.32
CA GLN A 61 16.14 5.45 -4.50
C GLN A 61 16.42 5.91 -5.93
N GLN A 62 15.90 5.19 -6.93
CA GLN A 62 16.11 5.49 -8.34
C GLN A 62 14.78 5.50 -9.11
N PRO A 63 13.95 6.54 -8.93
CA PRO A 63 12.58 6.59 -9.46
C PRO A 63 12.52 6.57 -10.99
N TRP A 64 13.61 6.98 -11.65
CA TRP A 64 13.76 7.01 -13.10
C TRP A 64 14.01 5.63 -13.73
N ASN A 65 14.44 4.63 -12.95
CA ASN A 65 14.68 3.27 -13.47
C ASN A 65 13.38 2.50 -13.71
N HIS A 66 12.26 2.95 -13.14
CA HIS A 66 10.94 2.39 -13.37
C HIS A 66 10.20 3.18 -14.44
N LYS A 67 9.41 2.50 -15.28
CA LYS A 67 8.51 3.13 -16.26
C LYS A 67 7.07 2.68 -16.00
N PRO A 68 6.12 3.62 -15.77
CA PRO A 68 6.31 5.07 -15.61
C PRO A 68 7.16 5.40 -14.36
N GLN A 69 7.72 6.63 -14.31
CA GLN A 69 8.55 7.05 -13.18
C GLN A 69 7.77 6.93 -11.88
N PHE A 70 8.40 6.40 -10.84
CA PHE A 70 7.75 6.17 -9.56
C PHE A 70 7.62 7.49 -8.78
N ARG A 71 6.42 8.05 -8.72
CA ARG A 71 6.15 9.35 -8.09
C ARG A 71 5.80 9.14 -6.63
N PHE A 72 6.50 9.84 -5.75
CA PHE A 72 6.18 9.80 -4.33
C PHE A 72 6.35 11.16 -3.69
N ALA A 73 5.58 11.38 -2.65
CA ALA A 73 5.42 12.67 -2.02
C ALA A 73 5.45 12.57 -0.50
N THR A 74 5.82 13.66 0.13
CA THR A 74 5.63 13.87 1.56
C THR A 74 5.06 15.27 1.82
N ILE A 75 4.95 15.64 3.09
CA ILE A 75 4.49 16.97 3.51
C ILE A 75 5.71 17.89 3.66
N PRO A 76 5.73 19.06 3.00
CA PRO A 76 6.83 20.00 3.10
C PRO A 76 6.89 20.62 4.50
N SER A 77 8.10 20.98 4.94
CA SER A 77 8.40 21.51 6.27
C SER A 77 7.99 20.58 7.43
N GLY A 78 7.81 19.28 7.16
CA GLY A 78 7.51 18.26 8.16
C GLY A 78 8.77 17.56 8.68
N ALA A 79 8.64 16.90 9.83
CA ALA A 79 9.73 16.09 10.39
C ALA A 79 10.18 14.97 9.44
N THR A 80 9.24 14.39 8.68
CA THR A 80 9.51 13.36 7.68
C THR A 80 10.35 13.88 6.53
N GLU A 81 10.03 15.06 5.99
CA GLU A 81 10.83 15.67 4.92
C GLU A 81 12.24 15.98 5.40
N GLU A 82 12.39 16.59 6.57
CA GLU A 82 13.71 16.96 7.09
C GLU A 82 14.57 15.71 7.36
N ASN A 83 13.96 14.64 7.91
CA ASN A 83 14.66 13.38 8.11
C ASN A 83 15.12 12.75 6.77
N ILE A 84 14.26 12.76 5.75
CA ILE A 84 14.60 12.26 4.42
C ILE A 84 15.67 13.14 3.77
N LYS A 85 15.62 14.45 3.94
CA LYS A 85 16.61 15.40 3.39
C LYS A 85 18.00 15.18 3.96
N ILE A 86 18.10 14.83 5.24
CA ILE A 86 19.38 14.54 5.91
C ILE A 86 19.92 13.17 5.46
N ASN A 87 19.08 12.13 5.46
CA ASN A 87 19.52 10.75 5.21
C ASN A 87 19.59 10.36 3.72
N PHE A 88 18.75 10.97 2.88
CA PHE A 88 18.58 10.65 1.45
C PHE A 88 18.35 11.94 0.62
N PRO A 89 19.40 12.76 0.42
CA PRO A 89 19.26 14.07 -0.23
C PRO A 89 18.76 14.00 -1.67
N GLU A 90 19.13 12.95 -2.41
CA GLU A 90 18.67 12.72 -3.79
C GLU A 90 17.17 12.42 -3.86
N MET A 91 16.69 11.54 -2.98
CA MET A 91 15.28 11.23 -2.81
C MET A 91 14.50 12.49 -2.40
N ALA A 92 15.03 13.28 -1.47
CA ALA A 92 14.43 14.55 -1.05
C ALA A 92 14.32 15.56 -2.20
N ALA A 93 15.33 15.66 -3.07
CA ALA A 93 15.29 16.53 -4.23
C ALA A 93 14.19 16.12 -5.22
N TYR A 94 14.01 14.81 -5.46
CA TYR A 94 12.96 14.28 -6.32
C TYR A 94 11.55 14.56 -5.76
N MET A 95 11.32 14.30 -4.47
CA MET A 95 10.01 14.48 -3.84
C MET A 95 9.50 15.91 -3.86
N ARG A 96 10.38 16.92 -3.86
CA ARG A 96 9.96 18.35 -3.81
C ARG A 96 9.01 18.73 -4.93
N ALA A 97 9.10 18.09 -6.10
CA ALA A 97 8.20 18.35 -7.22
C ALA A 97 6.78 17.80 -7.01
N PHE A 98 6.62 16.79 -6.15
CA PHE A 98 5.36 16.07 -5.94
C PHE A 98 4.75 16.27 -4.54
N ASN A 99 5.45 16.98 -3.65
CA ASN A 99 5.00 17.25 -2.29
C ASN A 99 3.61 17.89 -2.22
N ARG A 100 2.84 17.51 -1.20
CA ARG A 100 1.48 18.00 -0.95
C ARG A 100 1.41 18.70 0.41
N THR A 101 0.58 19.74 0.51
CA THR A 101 0.56 20.61 1.70
C THR A 101 -0.06 19.93 2.92
N THR A 102 -1.01 19.03 2.70
CA THR A 102 -1.76 18.36 3.76
C THR A 102 -1.81 16.85 3.55
N VAL A 103 -2.00 16.10 4.64
CA VAL A 103 -2.20 14.64 4.59
C VAL A 103 -3.40 14.30 3.71
N VAL A 104 -4.51 15.03 3.84
CA VAL A 104 -5.74 14.77 3.09
C VAL A 104 -5.54 14.95 1.60
N GLU A 105 -4.81 16.01 1.19
CA GLU A 105 -4.44 16.23 -0.20
C GLU A 105 -3.49 15.15 -0.73
N GLY A 106 -2.51 14.72 0.07
CA GLY A 106 -1.63 13.60 -0.24
C GLY A 106 -2.39 12.30 -0.49
N LEU A 107 -3.30 11.94 0.42
CA LEU A 107 -4.14 10.75 0.28
C LEU A 107 -5.10 10.84 -0.91
N LYS A 108 -5.64 12.04 -1.20
CA LYS A 108 -6.46 12.27 -2.39
C LYS A 108 -5.66 12.07 -3.68
N SER A 109 -4.44 12.62 -3.73
CA SER A 109 -3.52 12.49 -4.86
C SER A 109 -3.11 11.03 -5.10
N LEU A 110 -2.95 10.25 -4.02
CA LEU A 110 -2.68 8.82 -4.08
C LEU A 110 -3.87 8.04 -4.65
N LYS A 111 -5.09 8.38 -4.23
CA LYS A 111 -6.33 7.75 -4.75
C LYS A 111 -6.64 8.12 -6.21
N SER A 112 -6.16 9.27 -6.68
CA SER A 112 -6.34 9.73 -8.06
C SER A 112 -5.17 9.36 -8.98
N GLU A 113 -4.24 8.52 -8.51
CA GLU A 113 -3.07 8.06 -9.27
C GLU A 113 -2.17 9.22 -9.77
N GLU A 114 -2.18 10.37 -9.08
CA GLU A 114 -1.26 11.47 -9.34
C GLU A 114 0.13 11.22 -8.73
N ILE A 115 0.16 10.45 -7.65
CA ILE A 115 1.35 9.93 -6.99
C ILE A 115 1.17 8.43 -6.75
N ASP A 116 2.27 7.68 -6.75
CA ASP A 116 2.28 6.22 -6.62
C ASP A 116 2.55 5.79 -5.16
N ALA A 117 3.18 6.66 -4.36
CA ALA A 117 3.34 6.46 -2.92
C ALA A 117 3.31 7.77 -2.11
N PHE A 118 2.85 7.69 -0.87
CA PHE A 118 2.86 8.81 0.08
C PHE A 118 3.64 8.41 1.33
N ILE A 119 4.73 9.14 1.62
CA ILE A 119 5.62 8.86 2.75
C ILE A 119 5.25 9.76 3.91
N TYR A 120 4.76 9.16 4.99
CA TYR A 120 4.36 9.88 6.20
C TYR A 120 4.46 9.01 7.45
N ASP A 121 4.12 9.57 8.62
CA ASP A 121 4.10 8.84 9.88
C ASP A 121 3.20 7.59 9.78
N ALA A 122 3.72 6.46 10.25
CA ALA A 122 3.03 5.18 10.22
C ALA A 122 1.70 5.20 10.96
N THR A 123 1.66 5.82 12.14
CA THR A 123 0.44 5.84 12.97
C THR A 123 -0.70 6.61 12.31
N ILE A 124 -0.38 7.75 11.70
CA ILE A 124 -1.37 8.57 10.97
C ILE A 124 -1.78 7.86 9.69
N SER A 125 -0.84 7.23 8.98
CA SER A 125 -1.13 6.49 7.75
C SER A 125 -2.04 5.29 8.01
N GLU A 126 -1.80 4.53 9.08
CA GLU A 126 -2.64 3.40 9.51
C GLU A 126 -4.02 3.87 9.97
N TYR A 127 -4.11 5.00 10.67
CA TYR A 127 -5.37 5.62 11.06
C TYR A 127 -6.27 5.94 9.85
N TRP A 128 -5.70 6.50 8.78
CA TRP A 128 -6.44 6.82 7.57
C TRP A 128 -6.75 5.60 6.72
N THR A 129 -5.82 4.64 6.64
CA THR A 129 -6.00 3.39 5.90
C THR A 129 -7.12 2.54 6.51
N SER A 130 -7.16 2.43 7.84
CA SER A 130 -8.20 1.66 8.56
C SER A 130 -9.60 2.26 8.48
N ARG A 131 -9.72 3.55 8.12
CA ARG A 131 -11.00 4.26 7.92
C ARG A 131 -11.32 4.52 6.45
N ASP A 132 -10.57 3.93 5.53
CA ASP A 132 -10.83 4.13 4.12
C ASP A 132 -12.06 3.33 3.68
N ASP A 133 -13.13 4.02 3.27
CA ASP A 133 -14.40 3.39 2.86
C ASP A 133 -14.24 2.47 1.63
N GLY A 134 -13.20 2.70 0.82
CA GLY A 134 -12.96 1.99 -0.43
C GLY A 134 -11.88 0.91 -0.36
N CYS A 135 -11.21 0.72 0.79
CA CYS A 135 -10.03 -0.15 0.92
C CYS A 135 -8.98 0.04 -0.19
N LYS A 136 -8.87 1.26 -0.73
CA LYS A 136 -7.95 1.62 -1.82
C LYS A 136 -6.58 2.05 -1.32
N LEU A 137 -6.48 2.30 -0.02
CA LEU A 137 -5.24 2.64 0.66
C LEU A 137 -4.67 1.40 1.35
N LYS A 138 -3.34 1.27 1.32
CA LYS A 138 -2.62 0.23 2.05
C LYS A 138 -1.29 0.80 2.54
N THR A 139 -1.00 0.59 3.82
CA THR A 139 0.34 0.84 4.38
C THR A 139 1.26 -0.31 3.98
N VAL A 140 2.39 0.02 3.34
CA VAL A 140 3.37 -0.96 2.84
C VAL A 140 4.78 -0.63 3.34
N GLY A 141 5.64 -1.64 3.37
CA GLY A 141 7.03 -1.53 3.80
C GLY A 141 7.25 -1.55 5.31
N ASN A 142 8.52 -1.76 5.68
CA ASN A 142 8.93 -1.75 7.08
C ASN A 142 9.05 -0.33 7.62
N LEU A 143 8.75 -0.17 8.92
CA LEU A 143 8.93 1.09 9.64
C LEU A 143 10.40 1.53 9.58
N TYR A 144 10.67 2.61 8.87
CA TYR A 144 12.03 3.15 8.75
C TYR A 144 12.54 3.76 10.06
N ALA A 145 11.66 4.49 10.75
CA ALA A 145 11.99 5.17 11.99
C ALA A 145 11.04 4.72 13.10
N MET A 146 11.55 3.97 14.08
CA MET A 146 10.82 3.69 15.32
C MET A 146 10.84 4.92 16.23
N THR A 147 10.17 5.97 15.79
CA THR A 147 9.97 7.19 16.59
C THR A 147 8.63 7.15 17.29
N GLY A 148 8.59 7.74 18.48
CA GLY A 148 7.41 7.78 19.32
C GLY A 148 7.02 9.20 19.67
N TYR A 149 5.72 9.44 19.84
CA TYR A 149 5.21 10.72 20.28
C TYR A 149 5.53 10.96 21.76
N GLY A 150 6.12 12.12 22.04
CA GLY A 150 6.48 12.54 23.39
C GLY A 150 5.92 13.91 23.73
N ILE A 151 5.76 14.17 25.03
CA ILE A 151 5.38 15.48 25.56
C ILE A 151 6.65 16.20 26.00
N GLY A 152 6.94 17.34 25.39
CA GLY A 152 8.09 18.19 25.74
C GLY A 152 7.79 19.10 26.94
N PHE A 153 8.75 19.22 27.86
CA PHE A 153 8.73 20.18 28.95
C PHE A 153 10.00 21.04 28.94
N PRO A 154 9.96 22.29 29.42
CA PRO A 154 11.17 23.10 29.55
C PRO A 154 12.17 22.45 30.50
N LYS A 155 13.47 22.68 30.25
CA LYS A 155 14.55 22.15 31.09
C LYS A 155 14.32 22.56 32.55
N GLY A 156 14.38 21.58 33.47
CA GLY A 156 14.14 21.81 34.90
C GLY A 156 12.67 21.87 35.34
N SER A 157 11.71 21.56 34.46
CA SER A 157 10.28 21.56 34.83
C SER A 157 9.95 20.57 35.95
N ARG A 158 9.32 21.05 37.03
CA ARG A 158 8.79 20.22 38.13
C ARG A 158 7.68 19.25 37.68
N TRP A 159 7.08 19.48 36.52
CA TRP A 159 6.00 18.65 35.98
C TRP A 159 6.48 17.39 35.28
N LEU A 160 7.72 17.39 34.76
CA LEU A 160 8.24 16.27 33.98
C LEU A 160 8.22 14.95 34.77
N PRO A 161 8.69 14.86 36.03
CA PRO A 161 8.62 13.61 36.80
C PRO A 161 7.17 13.18 37.11
N LYS A 162 6.28 14.14 37.37
CA LYS A 162 4.87 13.87 37.70
C LYS A 162 4.12 13.31 36.49
N VAL A 163 4.29 13.91 35.32
CA VAL A 163 3.64 13.48 34.08
C VAL A 163 4.19 12.14 33.62
N ASN A 164 5.52 11.96 33.66
CA ASN A 164 6.14 10.69 33.30
C ASN A 164 5.63 9.53 34.18
N SER A 165 5.52 9.75 35.50
CA SER A 165 4.97 8.75 36.42
C SER A 165 3.52 8.36 36.08
N ARG A 166 2.68 9.32 35.66
CA ARG A 166 1.30 9.04 35.26
C ARG A 166 1.23 8.26 33.95
N ILE A 167 2.04 8.59 32.96
CA ILE A 167 2.08 7.85 31.68
C ILE A 167 2.50 6.40 31.92
N LEU A 168 3.55 6.17 32.74
CA LEU A 168 3.98 4.82 33.11
C LEU A 168 2.90 4.03 33.84
N ASN A 169 2.10 4.69 34.69
CA ASN A 169 0.98 4.06 35.38
C ASN A 169 -0.12 3.63 34.39
N TYR A 170 -0.44 4.46 33.40
CA TYR A 170 -1.40 4.12 32.35
C TYR A 170 -0.94 2.93 31.48
N GLN A 171 0.35 2.86 31.16
CA GLN A 171 0.93 1.75 30.43
C GLN A 171 0.86 0.44 31.22
N LYS A 172 1.21 0.46 32.51
CA LYS A 172 1.15 -0.72 33.39
C LYS A 172 -0.28 -1.24 33.59
N ASN A 173 -1.27 -0.35 33.64
CA ASN A 173 -2.66 -0.71 33.85
C ASN A 173 -3.38 -1.15 32.57
N GLY A 174 -2.68 -1.25 31.42
CA GLY A 174 -3.25 -1.72 30.16
C GLY A 174 -4.36 -0.83 29.60
N LYS A 175 -4.49 0.40 30.08
CA LYS A 175 -5.56 1.34 29.65
C LYS A 175 -5.21 2.13 28.38
N SER A 176 -3.98 2.01 27.89
CA SER A 176 -3.51 2.65 26.66
C SER A 176 -2.59 1.71 25.90
N SER A 177 -2.97 1.27 24.70
CA SER A 177 -2.18 0.30 23.93
C SER A 177 -1.04 0.91 23.11
N ILE A 178 -0.94 2.22 22.88
CA ILE A 178 0.14 2.76 22.03
C ILE A 178 0.53 4.19 22.47
N TYR A 179 1.63 4.32 23.21
CA TYR A 179 2.43 5.56 23.29
C TYR A 179 3.90 5.17 23.49
N TYR A 180 4.72 5.23 22.44
CA TYR A 180 6.16 5.06 22.54
C TYR A 180 6.77 6.36 23.09
N LEU A 181 7.27 6.32 24.33
CA LEU A 181 8.07 7.40 24.88
C LEU A 181 9.51 7.26 24.37
N SER A 182 9.99 8.22 23.58
CA SER A 182 11.43 8.38 23.34
C SER A 182 11.92 9.64 24.04
N TYR A 183 12.82 9.43 25.01
CA TYR A 183 13.59 10.47 25.67
C TYR A 183 14.62 11.03 24.67
N LYS A 184 14.42 12.25 24.15
CA LYS A 184 15.52 12.98 23.53
C LYS A 184 16.19 13.85 24.58
N ASN A 185 17.36 13.39 25.04
CA ASN A 185 18.37 14.29 25.60
C ASN A 185 18.62 15.35 24.52
N THR A 186 18.32 16.61 24.82
CA THR A 186 18.67 17.75 23.98
C THR A 186 20.18 18.00 24.05
N GLU A 187 20.94 17.12 23.43
CA GLU A 187 22.32 17.35 23.01
C GLU A 187 22.44 16.82 21.58
N GLY A 188 22.62 17.72 20.62
CA GLY A 188 22.82 17.38 19.21
C GLY A 188 21.57 17.48 18.34
N PHE A 189 21.07 18.70 18.12
CA PHE A 189 20.61 19.07 16.78
C PHE A 189 21.81 19.75 16.09
N ILE A 190 22.58 18.95 15.35
CA ILE A 190 23.40 19.37 14.22
C ILE A 190 23.08 18.35 13.13
#